data_AF-A0A6N3T585-F1
#
_entry.id   AF-A0A6N3T585-F1
#
_cell.length_a   1.000
_cell.length_b   1.000
_cell.length_c   1.000
_cell.angle_alpha   90.00
_cell.angle_beta   90.00
_cell.angle_gamma   90.00
#
_symmetry.space_group_name_H-M   'P 1'
#
loop_
_entity.id
_entity.type
_entity.pdbx_description
1 polymer ?
#
loop_
_entity_poly.entity_id
_entity_poly.type
_entity_poly.pdbx_seq_one_letter_code
_entity_poly.pdbx_strand_id
1 'polypeptide(L)'
;MKTLFATPHVTQADITDEAVSCFLKEIRNCKACAGKLPFAPRPVINFSPKARILIAGQAPGTRVHETGIPFNDASGERLRAWLNMDRSLFYDKEQIAIVPMGLCYPGVLPKGGDRPPPPECASLWRDRILSFLPNIQLTLLVGSYSQNHTLGKGKVYDRTLNFEHYLPDYFPLPHPSWRTGAWERSTPEFQERVIPALRKQVETILKQ
;
A
#
# COMPACT_ATOMS: atom_id res chain seq x y z
N MET A 1 -25.60 2.30 6.71
CA MET A 1 -25.72 1.97 5.28
C MET A 1 -24.84 2.94 4.49
N LYS A 2 -23.58 2.58 4.24
CA LYS A 2 -22.78 3.23 3.20
C LYS A 2 -22.73 2.24 2.04
N THR A 3 -23.18 2.71 0.90
CA THR A 3 -23.27 2.02 -0.37
C THR A 3 -21.96 1.31 -0.66
N LEU A 4 -22.03 -0.01 -0.84
CA LEU A 4 -21.01 -0.79 -1.53
C LEU A 4 -20.83 -0.10 -2.89
N PHE A 5 -19.71 0.59 -3.07
CA PHE A 5 -19.32 1.02 -4.40
C PHE A 5 -18.99 -0.27 -5.16
N ALA A 6 -19.97 -0.78 -5.90
CA ALA A 6 -19.70 -1.64 -7.02
C ALA A 6 -18.80 -0.83 -7.95
N THR A 7 -17.51 -1.11 -7.89
CA THR A 7 -16.53 -0.60 -8.85
C THR A 7 -17.06 -0.99 -10.24
N PRO A 8 -17.19 -0.04 -11.18
CA PRO A 8 -17.50 -0.40 -12.55
C PRO A 8 -16.46 -1.42 -13.00
N HIS A 9 -16.91 -2.59 -13.45
CA HIS A 9 -16.06 -3.64 -13.99
C HIS A 9 -15.44 -3.12 -15.29
N VAL A 10 -14.35 -2.37 -15.19
CA VAL A 10 -13.41 -2.20 -16.31
C VAL A 10 -12.84 -3.58 -16.55
N THR A 11 -13.28 -4.22 -17.62
CA THR A 11 -12.77 -5.55 -17.97
C THR A 11 -11.33 -5.42 -18.42
N GLN A 12 -10.49 -6.41 -18.07
CA GLN A 12 -9.08 -6.43 -18.42
C GLN A 12 -8.80 -6.24 -19.92
N ALA A 13 -9.79 -6.55 -20.77
CA ALA A 13 -9.73 -6.38 -22.23
C ALA A 13 -9.53 -4.93 -22.68
N ASP A 14 -9.85 -3.93 -21.84
CA ASP A 14 -9.78 -2.51 -22.21
C ASP A 14 -8.49 -1.81 -21.72
N ILE A 15 -7.65 -2.47 -20.92
CA ILE A 15 -6.43 -1.87 -20.37
C ILE A 15 -5.22 -2.32 -21.20
N THR A 16 -4.82 -1.51 -22.19
CA THR A 16 -3.64 -1.79 -23.02
C THR A 16 -2.33 -1.38 -22.33
N ASP A 17 -1.22 -1.99 -22.74
CA ASP A 17 0.11 -1.62 -22.25
C ASP A 17 0.44 -0.15 -22.55
N GLU A 18 -0.03 0.38 -23.68
CA GLU A 18 0.11 1.79 -24.04
C GLU A 18 -0.66 2.70 -23.07
N ALA A 19 -1.90 2.34 -22.72
CA ALA A 19 -2.72 3.10 -21.77
C ALA A 19 -2.05 3.13 -20.39
N VAL A 20 -1.56 1.99 -19.91
CA VAL A 20 -0.82 1.87 -18.65
C VAL A 20 0.46 2.72 -18.67
N SER A 21 1.22 2.63 -19.75
CA SER A 21 2.46 3.41 -19.93
C SER A 21 2.19 4.92 -19.94
N CYS A 22 1.14 5.36 -20.64
CA CYS A 22 0.72 6.76 -20.66
C CYS A 22 0.31 7.24 -19.26
N PHE A 23 -0.53 6.45 -18.57
CA PHE A 23 -1.00 6.80 -17.23
C PHE A 23 0.13 6.83 -16.19
N LEU A 24 1.08 5.89 -16.24
CA LEU A 24 2.29 5.93 -15.40
C LEU A 24 3.16 7.16 -15.68
N LYS A 25 3.27 7.60 -16.94
CA LYS A 25 3.97 8.84 -17.29
C LYS A 25 3.23 10.06 -16.73
N GLU A 26 1.91 10.09 -16.82
CA GLU A 26 1.08 11.15 -16.24
C GLU A 26 1.29 11.27 -14.72
N ILE A 27 1.22 10.13 -14.00
CA ILE A 27 1.49 10.10 -12.56
C ILE A 27 2.89 10.61 -12.25
N ARG A 28 3.93 10.11 -12.94
CA ARG A 28 5.33 10.49 -12.69
C ARG A 28 5.60 11.98 -12.95
N ASN A 29 4.82 12.60 -13.83
CA ASN A 29 4.90 14.03 -14.13
C ASN A 29 4.01 14.90 -13.24
N CYS A 30 3.24 14.32 -12.32
CA CYS A 30 2.37 15.08 -11.42
C CYS A 30 3.14 16.12 -10.59
N LYS A 31 2.66 17.37 -10.60
CA LYS A 31 3.17 18.48 -9.78
C LYS A 31 2.14 19.09 -8.83
N ALA A 32 0.98 18.44 -8.65
CA ALA A 32 -0.15 19.00 -7.90
C ALA A 32 0.17 19.35 -6.43
N CYS A 33 1.13 18.64 -5.80
CA CYS A 33 1.56 18.91 -4.43
C CYS A 33 2.75 19.88 -4.32
N ALA A 34 3.17 20.51 -5.43
CA ALA A 34 4.25 21.50 -5.40
C ALA A 34 3.92 22.65 -4.42
N GLY A 35 4.92 23.12 -3.67
CA GLY A 35 4.74 24.15 -2.64
C GLY A 35 4.17 23.65 -1.30
N LYS A 36 3.65 22.42 -1.23
CA LYS A 36 3.16 21.78 0.02
C LYS A 36 4.13 20.75 0.58
N LEU A 37 5.02 20.24 -0.28
CA LEU A 37 6.07 19.29 0.08
C LEU A 37 7.39 20.03 0.37
N PRO A 38 8.26 19.48 1.22
CA PRO A 38 9.59 20.06 1.45
C PRO A 38 10.55 19.87 0.27
N PHE A 39 10.20 19.01 -0.69
CA PHE A 39 10.97 18.73 -1.91
C PHE A 39 10.07 18.81 -3.14
N ALA A 40 10.68 18.88 -4.32
CA ALA A 40 9.94 18.81 -5.58
C ALA A 40 9.14 17.48 -5.65
N PRO A 41 7.88 17.51 -6.16
CA PRO A 41 7.10 16.29 -6.33
C PRO A 41 7.84 15.24 -7.16
N ARG A 42 8.01 14.06 -6.57
CA ARG A 42 8.60 12.86 -7.16
C ARG A 42 7.69 11.66 -6.84
N PRO A 43 6.61 11.46 -7.63
CA PRO A 43 5.67 10.37 -7.41
C PRO A 43 6.36 9.00 -7.53
N VAL A 44 6.21 8.16 -6.51
CA VAL A 44 6.76 6.80 -6.46
C VAL A 44 5.62 5.81 -6.36
N ILE A 45 5.53 4.91 -7.34
CA ILE A 45 4.48 3.91 -7.47
C ILE A 45 5.01 2.70 -8.26
N ASN A 46 4.51 1.50 -7.96
CA ASN A 46 4.85 0.28 -8.69
C ASN A 46 3.58 -0.56 -8.91
N PHE A 47 3.09 -0.68 -10.14
CA PHE A 47 1.94 -1.55 -10.42
C PHE A 47 1.87 -2.04 -11.86
N SER A 48 1.09 -3.10 -12.07
CA SER A 48 0.64 -3.63 -13.36
C SER A 48 -0.84 -3.98 -13.25
N PRO A 49 -1.65 -3.91 -14.31
CA PRO A 49 -3.02 -4.42 -14.31
C PRO A 49 -3.15 -5.92 -14.00
N LYS A 50 -2.05 -6.67 -14.14
CA LYS A 50 -1.99 -8.10 -13.79
C LYS A 50 -1.84 -8.36 -12.29
N ALA A 51 -1.46 -7.34 -11.51
CA ALA A 51 -1.24 -7.49 -10.07
C ALA A 51 -2.46 -8.10 -9.38
N ARG A 52 -2.19 -9.02 -8.46
CA ARG A 52 -3.22 -9.74 -7.69
C ARG A 52 -3.28 -9.30 -6.23
N ILE A 53 -2.19 -8.73 -5.71
CA ILE A 53 -2.12 -8.23 -4.34
C ILE A 53 -1.74 -6.75 -4.38
N LEU A 54 -2.46 -5.93 -3.61
CA LEU A 54 -2.17 -4.52 -3.44
C LEU A 54 -1.59 -4.26 -2.05
N ILE A 55 -0.40 -3.68 -1.97
CA ILE A 55 0.17 -3.11 -0.74
C ILE A 55 -0.16 -1.63 -0.69
N ALA A 56 -1.09 -1.27 0.20
CA ALA A 56 -1.52 0.11 0.42
C ALA A 56 -0.86 0.70 1.67
N GLY A 57 0.18 1.51 1.47
CA GLY A 57 0.94 2.19 2.53
C GLY A 57 0.54 3.66 2.74
N GLN A 58 1.30 4.39 3.55
CA GLN A 58 1.08 5.81 3.82
C GLN A 58 1.62 6.71 2.68
N ALA A 59 2.94 6.86 2.60
CA ALA A 59 3.66 7.68 1.63
C ALA A 59 5.12 7.21 1.56
N PRO A 60 5.88 7.60 0.51
CA PRO A 60 7.33 7.43 0.49
C PRO A 60 8.00 8.06 1.71
N GLY A 61 8.99 7.39 2.30
CA GLY A 61 9.95 7.99 3.24
C GLY A 61 11.20 8.53 2.53
N THR A 62 12.17 9.03 3.28
CA THR A 62 13.41 9.66 2.75
C THR A 62 14.14 8.78 1.73
N ARG A 63 14.42 7.52 2.07
CA ARG A 63 15.17 6.60 1.20
C ARG A 63 14.39 6.22 -0.06
N VAL A 64 13.06 6.15 0.03
CA VAL A 64 12.18 5.92 -1.12
C VAL A 64 12.18 7.15 -2.03
N HIS A 65 12.20 8.36 -1.48
CA HIS A 65 12.33 9.60 -2.26
C HIS A 65 13.62 9.60 -3.08
N GLU A 66 14.75 9.29 -2.43
CA GLU A 66 16.07 9.27 -3.06
C GLU A 66 16.18 8.19 -4.14
N THR A 67 15.74 6.97 -3.82
CA THR A 67 15.94 5.80 -4.71
C THR A 67 14.84 5.63 -5.75
N GLY A 68 13.64 6.15 -5.52
CA GLY A 68 12.47 5.91 -6.35
C GLY A 68 11.90 4.49 -6.26
N ILE A 69 12.37 3.67 -5.31
CA ILE A 69 11.93 2.28 -5.12
C ILE A 69 11.03 2.24 -3.87
N PRO A 70 9.74 1.87 -3.98
CA PRO A 70 8.84 1.75 -2.83
C PRO A 70 9.40 0.81 -1.77
N PHE A 71 9.21 1.06 -0.47
CA PHE A 71 9.66 0.16 0.61
C PHE A 71 11.15 -0.28 0.49
N ASN A 72 12.01 0.60 -0.02
CA ASN A 72 13.45 0.35 -0.13
C ASN A 72 14.21 0.81 1.12
N ASP A 73 13.68 0.49 2.29
CA ASP A 73 14.21 0.83 3.61
C ASP A 73 13.95 -0.31 4.62
N ALA A 74 14.35 -0.10 5.88
CA ALA A 74 14.18 -1.08 6.95
C ALA A 74 12.71 -1.48 7.20
N SER A 75 11.76 -0.58 6.90
CA SER A 75 10.33 -0.90 7.03
C SER A 75 9.89 -1.87 5.94
N GLY A 76 10.42 -1.74 4.73
CA GLY A 76 10.22 -2.69 3.65
C GLY A 76 10.89 -4.05 3.88
N GLU A 77 12.07 -4.07 4.48
CA GLU A 77 12.73 -5.31 4.90
C GLU A 77 11.87 -6.09 5.89
N ARG A 78 11.31 -5.38 6.88
CA ARG A 78 10.42 -5.98 7.85
C ARG A 78 9.10 -6.47 7.24
N LEU A 79 8.51 -5.70 6.32
CA LEU A 79 7.29 -6.12 5.61
C LEU A 79 7.53 -7.38 4.78
N ARG A 80 8.66 -7.45 4.06
CA ARG A 80 9.07 -8.64 3.31
C ARG A 80 9.25 -9.85 4.23
N ALA A 81 9.85 -9.65 5.42
CA ALA A 81 9.99 -10.71 6.41
C ALA A 81 8.63 -11.23 6.92
N TRP A 82 7.66 -10.34 7.18
CA TRP A 82 6.29 -10.73 7.53
C TRP A 82 5.64 -11.56 6.42
N LEU A 83 5.78 -11.11 5.17
CA LEU A 83 5.20 -11.77 4.00
C LEU A 83 5.94 -13.05 3.57
N ASN A 84 7.13 -13.33 4.13
CA ASN A 84 8.03 -14.36 3.66
C ASN A 84 8.36 -14.22 2.16
N MET A 85 8.60 -12.98 1.71
CA MET A 85 8.92 -12.67 0.32
C MET A 85 10.35 -12.19 0.18
N ASP A 86 11.04 -12.66 -0.87
CA ASP A 86 12.29 -12.05 -1.30
C ASP A 86 12.04 -10.72 -2.04
N ARG A 87 13.12 -10.05 -2.44
CA ARG A 87 13.02 -8.79 -3.19
C ARG A 87 12.46 -8.96 -4.60
N SER A 88 12.72 -10.09 -5.25
CA SER A 88 12.29 -10.33 -6.63
C SER A 88 10.77 -10.38 -6.69
N LEU A 89 10.16 -11.24 -5.86
CA LEU A 89 8.71 -11.39 -5.79
C LEU A 89 8.03 -10.11 -5.25
N PHE A 90 8.61 -9.47 -4.24
CA PHE A 90 8.00 -8.26 -3.65
C PHE A 90 7.93 -7.08 -4.64
N TYR A 91 8.85 -7.01 -5.60
CA TYR A 91 8.87 -5.96 -6.63
C TYR A 91 8.35 -6.42 -8.00
N ASP A 92 7.94 -7.68 -8.14
CA ASP A 92 7.25 -8.15 -9.33
C ASP A 92 5.88 -7.48 -9.42
N LYS A 93 5.80 -6.43 -10.25
CA LYS A 93 4.59 -5.64 -10.46
C LYS A 93 3.43 -6.44 -11.04
N GLU A 94 3.68 -7.58 -11.69
CA GLU A 94 2.61 -8.45 -12.20
C GLU A 94 1.96 -9.25 -11.08
N GLN A 95 2.61 -9.39 -9.93
CA GLN A 95 2.06 -10.06 -8.75
C GLN A 95 1.61 -9.06 -7.69
N ILE A 96 2.47 -8.09 -7.38
CA ILE A 96 2.35 -7.15 -6.27
C ILE A 96 2.30 -5.71 -6.79
N ALA A 97 1.16 -5.05 -6.63
CA ALA A 97 1.05 -3.60 -6.75
C ALA A 97 1.43 -2.95 -5.41
N ILE A 98 2.25 -1.90 -5.45
CA ILE A 98 2.61 -1.08 -4.29
C ILE A 98 2.16 0.36 -4.58
N VAL A 99 1.07 0.76 -3.92
CA VAL A 99 0.44 2.08 -4.11
C VAL A 99 0.16 2.72 -2.76
N PRO A 100 0.99 3.68 -2.32
CA PRO A 100 0.73 4.42 -1.08
C PRO A 100 -0.42 5.44 -1.25
N MET A 101 -1.00 5.88 -0.12
CA MET A 101 -2.04 6.92 -0.11
C MET A 101 -1.55 8.27 -0.65
N GLY A 102 -0.31 8.66 -0.33
CA GLY A 102 0.39 9.78 -0.96
C GLY A 102 1.54 9.28 -1.81
N LEU A 103 1.67 9.76 -3.04
CA LEU A 103 2.68 9.28 -3.98
C LEU A 103 4.05 9.94 -3.80
N CYS A 104 4.13 11.06 -3.08
CA CYS A 104 5.37 11.82 -2.87
C CYS A 104 5.77 11.84 -1.39
N TYR A 105 7.07 12.01 -1.13
CA TYR A 105 7.61 12.15 0.22
C TYR A 105 7.13 13.46 0.89
N PRO A 106 6.38 13.38 2.00
CA PRO A 106 5.82 14.56 2.65
C PRO A 106 6.81 15.24 3.61
N GLY A 107 8.01 14.70 3.80
CA GLY A 107 8.95 15.12 4.84
C GLY A 107 8.78 14.36 6.14
N VAL A 108 9.67 14.60 7.09
CA VAL A 108 9.59 14.05 8.46
C VAL A 108 9.00 15.04 9.46
N LEU A 109 8.38 14.51 10.51
CA LEU A 109 7.99 15.27 11.69
C LEU A 109 9.22 15.54 12.58
N PRO A 110 9.24 16.64 13.37
CA PRO A 110 10.35 16.94 14.28
C PRO A 110 10.65 15.81 15.29
N LYS A 111 9.63 15.07 15.71
CA LYS A 111 9.74 13.92 16.63
C LYS A 111 9.94 12.58 15.91
N GLY A 112 10.31 12.62 14.63
CA GLY A 112 10.52 11.47 13.77
C GLY A 112 9.23 10.85 13.19
N GLY A 113 9.41 10.06 12.14
CA GLY A 113 8.33 9.50 11.31
C GLY A 113 7.91 10.45 10.20
N ASP A 114 7.36 9.88 9.12
CA ASP A 114 6.92 10.66 7.97
C ASP A 114 5.67 11.48 8.31
N ARG A 115 5.60 12.70 7.75
CA ARG A 115 4.41 13.54 7.80
C ARG A 115 3.22 12.82 7.13
N PRO A 116 1.97 13.20 7.47
CA PRO A 116 0.81 12.72 6.72
C PRO A 116 0.95 12.98 5.22
N PRO A 117 0.47 12.07 4.35
CA PRO A 117 0.32 12.38 2.94
C PRO A 117 -0.67 13.53 2.77
N PRO A 118 -0.46 14.46 1.81
CA PRO A 118 -1.45 15.47 1.47
C PRO A 118 -2.75 14.80 1.00
N PRO A 119 -3.91 15.10 1.60
CA PRO A 119 -5.18 14.42 1.29
C PRO A 119 -5.59 14.55 -0.17
N GLU A 120 -5.28 15.67 -0.81
CA GLU A 120 -5.56 15.92 -2.22
C GLU A 120 -4.85 14.94 -3.17
N CYS A 121 -3.73 14.34 -2.74
CA CYS A 121 -3.01 13.36 -3.55
C CYS A 121 -3.85 12.09 -3.74
N ALA A 122 -4.49 11.62 -2.66
CA ALA A 122 -5.40 10.49 -2.72
C ALA A 122 -6.64 10.82 -3.55
N SER A 123 -7.26 11.99 -3.33
CA SER A 123 -8.42 12.44 -4.10
C SER A 123 -8.15 12.54 -5.60
N LEU A 124 -6.92 12.91 -6.00
CA LEU A 124 -6.55 13.05 -7.40
C LEU A 124 -6.27 11.70 -8.09
N TRP A 125 -5.62 10.78 -7.39
CA TRP A 125 -5.03 9.61 -8.03
C TRP A 125 -5.62 8.26 -7.63
N ARG A 126 -6.19 8.12 -6.42
CA ARG A 126 -6.48 6.79 -5.85
C ARG A 126 -7.45 5.98 -6.71
N ASP A 127 -8.61 6.56 -7.06
CA ASP A 127 -9.64 5.88 -7.83
C ASP A 127 -9.18 5.58 -9.26
N ARG A 128 -8.46 6.54 -9.87
CA ARG A 128 -7.85 6.36 -11.18
C ARG A 128 -6.80 5.27 -11.19
N ILE A 129 -6.01 5.10 -10.13
CA ILE A 129 -5.05 3.99 -10.05
C ILE A 129 -5.77 2.66 -9.86
N LEU A 130 -6.80 2.63 -9.00
CA LEU A 130 -7.57 1.40 -8.75
C LEU A 130 -8.32 0.92 -9.99
N SER A 131 -8.76 1.80 -10.88
CA SER A 131 -9.38 1.38 -12.15
C SER A 131 -8.41 0.67 -13.10
N PHE A 132 -7.09 0.78 -12.88
CA PHE A 132 -6.06 0.03 -13.61
C PHE A 132 -5.66 -1.27 -12.90
N LEU A 133 -6.34 -1.66 -11.82
CA LEU A 133 -6.01 -2.83 -10.99
C LEU A 133 -7.21 -3.80 -10.85
N PRO A 134 -7.79 -4.28 -11.97
CA PRO A 134 -9.01 -5.08 -11.93
C PRO A 134 -8.81 -6.47 -11.29
N ASN A 135 -7.57 -6.95 -11.22
CA ASN A 135 -7.25 -8.32 -10.80
C ASN A 135 -6.87 -8.44 -9.32
N ILE A 136 -6.98 -7.36 -8.54
CA ILE A 136 -6.65 -7.40 -7.12
C ILE A 136 -7.64 -8.29 -6.38
N GLN A 137 -7.11 -9.33 -5.75
CA GLN A 137 -7.84 -10.27 -4.91
C GLN A 137 -7.67 -9.97 -3.42
N LEU A 138 -6.58 -9.30 -3.03
CA LEU A 138 -6.31 -8.93 -1.65
C LEU A 138 -5.58 -7.59 -1.56
N THR A 139 -6.06 -6.72 -0.68
CA THR A 139 -5.39 -5.45 -0.36
C THR A 139 -4.83 -5.48 1.06
N LEU A 140 -3.51 -5.40 1.19
CA LEU A 140 -2.81 -5.22 2.46
C LEU A 140 -2.88 -3.75 2.88
N LEU A 141 -3.67 -3.46 3.92
CA LEU A 141 -3.85 -2.12 4.47
C LEU A 141 -2.77 -1.85 5.53
N VAL A 142 -1.62 -1.33 5.09
CA VAL A 142 -0.44 -1.11 5.93
C VAL A 142 -0.48 0.27 6.61
N GLY A 143 -0.75 0.25 7.91
CA GLY A 143 -0.77 1.43 8.77
C GLY A 143 -2.11 2.17 8.82
N SER A 144 -2.18 3.19 9.66
CA SER A 144 -3.44 3.89 9.97
C SER A 144 -4.05 4.62 8.78
N TYR A 145 -3.24 5.17 7.86
CA TYR A 145 -3.77 5.97 6.75
C TYR A 145 -4.54 5.11 5.74
N SER A 146 -4.00 3.97 5.31
CA SER A 146 -4.71 3.08 4.39
C SER A 146 -5.90 2.42 5.08
N GLN A 147 -5.73 1.95 6.33
CA GLN A 147 -6.83 1.37 7.09
C GLN A 147 -7.97 2.37 7.30
N ASN A 148 -7.66 3.62 7.69
CA ASN A 148 -8.71 4.61 7.97
C ASN A 148 -9.41 5.12 6.72
N HIS A 149 -8.68 5.20 5.60
CA HIS A 149 -9.26 5.56 4.32
C HIS A 149 -10.28 4.51 3.86
N THR A 150 -9.93 3.22 3.97
CA THR A 150 -10.77 2.12 3.48
C THR A 150 -11.86 1.70 4.47
N LEU A 151 -11.53 1.57 5.76
CA LEU A 151 -12.39 0.97 6.78
C LEU A 151 -13.03 2.01 7.73
N GLY A 152 -12.83 3.31 7.46
CA GLY A 152 -13.20 4.39 8.38
C GLY A 152 -12.30 4.48 9.61
N LYS A 153 -12.58 5.37 10.55
CA LYS A 153 -11.73 5.56 11.76
C LYS A 153 -11.72 4.29 12.63
N GLY A 154 -10.53 3.88 13.07
CA GLY A 154 -10.38 2.77 14.02
C GLY A 154 -8.97 2.61 14.56
N LYS A 155 -8.79 1.69 15.51
CA LYS A 155 -7.51 1.35 16.11
C LYS A 155 -6.78 0.33 15.24
N VAL A 156 -5.54 0.65 14.85
CA VAL A 156 -4.74 -0.17 13.93
C VAL A 156 -4.51 -1.58 14.46
N TYR A 157 -4.09 -1.71 15.72
CA TYR A 157 -3.77 -3.00 16.31
C TYR A 157 -5.00 -3.88 16.50
N ASP A 158 -6.13 -3.31 16.95
CA ASP A 158 -7.39 -4.04 17.07
C ASP A 158 -7.84 -4.60 15.72
N ARG A 159 -7.69 -3.82 14.63
CA ARG A 159 -8.00 -4.29 13.27
C ARG A 159 -7.09 -5.40 12.80
N THR A 160 -5.80 -5.28 13.09
CA THR A 160 -4.81 -6.32 12.77
C THR A 160 -5.10 -7.61 13.52
N LEU A 161 -5.49 -7.54 14.79
CA LEU A 161 -5.84 -8.74 15.55
C LEU A 161 -7.18 -9.34 15.14
N ASN A 162 -8.10 -8.55 14.58
CA ASN A 162 -9.39 -9.00 14.06
C ASN A 162 -9.38 -9.05 12.52
N PHE A 163 -8.26 -9.42 11.90
CA PHE A 163 -8.07 -9.37 10.45
C PHE A 163 -9.12 -10.20 9.69
N GLU A 164 -9.60 -11.30 10.30
CA GLU A 164 -10.57 -12.21 9.72
C GLU A 164 -11.89 -11.51 9.33
N HIS A 165 -12.27 -10.44 10.04
CA HIS A 165 -13.48 -9.65 9.74
C HIS A 165 -13.39 -8.90 8.40
N TYR A 166 -12.19 -8.70 7.88
CA TYR A 166 -11.93 -7.88 6.69
C TYR A 166 -11.59 -8.72 5.46
N LEU A 167 -11.46 -10.04 5.61
CA LEU A 167 -11.29 -10.97 4.51
C LEU A 167 -12.61 -11.17 3.74
N PRO A 168 -12.56 -11.49 2.43
CA PRO A 168 -11.35 -11.77 1.64
C PRO A 168 -10.64 -10.51 1.10
N ASP A 169 -11.30 -9.35 1.13
CA ASP A 169 -10.87 -8.18 0.36
C ASP A 169 -9.64 -7.46 0.97
N TYR A 170 -9.54 -7.44 2.30
CA TYR A 170 -8.54 -6.65 3.02
C TYR A 170 -7.81 -7.42 4.11
N PHE A 171 -6.52 -7.12 4.24
CA PHE A 171 -5.70 -7.58 5.38
C PHE A 171 -5.09 -6.37 6.10
N PRO A 172 -5.62 -5.96 7.27
CA PRO A 172 -5.08 -4.83 8.03
C PRO A 172 -3.76 -5.17 8.72
N LEU A 173 -2.71 -4.41 8.44
CA LEU A 173 -1.39 -4.55 9.07
C LEU A 173 -0.99 -3.25 9.77
N PRO A 174 -0.22 -3.33 10.87
CA PRO A 174 0.43 -2.15 11.41
C PRO A 174 1.51 -1.67 10.45
N HIS A 175 1.96 -0.42 10.61
CA HIS A 175 3.09 0.05 9.84
C HIS A 175 4.37 -0.69 10.28
N PRO A 176 5.23 -1.19 9.37
CA PRO A 176 6.43 -1.97 9.70
C PRO A 176 7.60 -1.11 10.22
N SER A 177 7.33 -0.07 11.00
CA SER A 177 8.37 0.78 11.62
C SER A 177 8.91 0.21 12.93
N TRP A 178 10.04 0.72 13.39
CA TRP A 178 10.60 0.43 14.71
C TRP A 178 9.61 0.66 15.86
N ARG A 179 8.68 1.62 15.73
CA ARG A 179 7.66 1.94 16.75
C ARG A 179 6.72 0.76 17.03
N THR A 180 6.49 -0.09 16.04
CA THR A 180 5.63 -1.28 16.16
C THR A 180 6.32 -2.41 16.94
N GLY A 181 7.65 -2.35 17.11
CA GLY A 181 8.40 -3.42 17.76
C GLY A 181 8.04 -3.66 19.23
N ALA A 182 7.67 -2.61 19.97
CA ALA A 182 7.21 -2.77 21.36
C ALA A 182 5.87 -3.51 21.41
N TRP A 183 4.92 -3.13 20.55
CA TRP A 183 3.61 -3.79 20.46
C TRP A 183 3.72 -5.25 20.02
N GLU A 184 4.59 -5.56 19.05
CA GLU A 184 4.80 -6.95 18.62
C GLU A 184 5.36 -7.83 19.72
N ARG A 185 6.31 -7.33 20.52
CA ARG A 185 6.85 -8.10 21.66
C ARG A 185 5.81 -8.35 22.75
N SER A 186 4.87 -7.43 22.93
CA SER A 186 3.79 -7.57 23.92
C SER A 186 2.53 -8.26 23.38
N THR A 187 2.52 -8.67 22.11
CA THR A 187 1.34 -9.25 21.43
C THR A 187 1.75 -10.49 20.63
N PRO A 188 2.02 -11.63 21.29
CA PRO A 188 2.46 -12.86 20.63
C PRO A 188 1.53 -13.31 19.51
N GLU A 189 0.23 -13.03 19.63
CA GLU A 189 -0.80 -13.38 18.65
C GLU A 189 -0.52 -12.80 17.26
N PHE A 190 0.21 -11.69 17.16
CA PHE A 190 0.62 -11.15 15.87
C PHE A 190 1.52 -12.14 15.12
N GLN A 191 2.53 -12.70 15.80
CA GLN A 191 3.47 -13.66 15.19
C GLN A 191 2.88 -15.06 15.09
N GLU A 192 2.07 -15.48 16.06
CA GLU A 192 1.56 -16.87 16.15
C GLU A 192 0.29 -17.10 15.31
N ARG A 193 -0.53 -16.05 15.09
CA ARG A 193 -1.80 -16.16 14.37
C ARG A 193 -1.87 -15.27 13.14
N VAL A 194 -1.56 -13.98 13.28
CA VAL A 194 -1.76 -13.01 12.18
C VAL A 194 -0.77 -13.24 11.04
N ILE A 195 0.52 -13.37 11.33
CA ILE A 195 1.56 -13.59 10.30
C ILE A 195 1.36 -14.91 9.53
N PRO A 196 1.10 -16.07 10.18
CA PRO A 196 0.80 -17.31 9.44
C PRO A 196 -0.43 -17.19 8.55
N ALA A 197 -1.50 -16.52 9.02
CA ALA A 197 -2.70 -16.30 8.22
C ALA A 197 -2.42 -15.37 7.02
N LEU A 198 -1.67 -14.29 7.22
CA LEU A 198 -1.22 -13.39 6.15
C LEU A 198 -0.49 -14.17 5.05
N ARG A 199 0.52 -14.96 5.44
CA ARG A 199 1.32 -15.77 4.49
C ARG A 199 0.45 -16.74 3.73
N LYS A 200 -0.47 -17.43 4.41
CA LYS A 200 -1.41 -18.36 3.77
C LYS A 200 -2.26 -17.68 2.71
N GLN A 201 -2.87 -16.53 3.02
CA GLN A 201 -3.71 -15.80 2.04
C GLN A 201 -2.89 -15.36 0.82
N VAL A 202 -1.72 -14.79 1.05
CA VAL A 202 -0.79 -14.35 0.01
C VAL A 202 -0.38 -15.52 -0.87
N GLU A 203 0.07 -16.64 -0.29
CA GLU A 203 0.49 -17.82 -1.05
C GLU A 203 -0.64 -18.44 -1.85
N THR A 204 -1.86 -18.50 -1.29
CA THR A 204 -3.04 -18.99 -2.01
C THR A 204 -3.31 -18.17 -3.26
N ILE A 205 -3.20 -16.84 -3.17
CA ILE A 205 -3.43 -15.95 -4.32
C ILE A 205 -2.30 -16.09 -5.34
N LEU A 206 -1.04 -16.17 -4.91
CA LEU A 206 0.11 -16.23 -5.81
C LEU A 206 0.25 -17.56 -6.56
N LYS A 207 -0.36 -18.65 -6.06
CA LYS A 207 -0.34 -19.99 -6.68
C LYS A 207 -1.44 -20.23 -7.73
N GLN A 208 -2.41 -19.33 -7.85
CA GLN A 208 -3.44 -19.40 -8.91
C GLN A 208 -2.81 -19.11 -10.28
#